data_AF-A0A537DZI4-F1
#
_entry.id   AF-A0A537DZI4-F1
#
_cell.length_a   1.000
_cell.length_b   1.000
_cell.length_c   1.000
_cell.angle_alpha   90.00
_cell.angle_beta   90.00
_cell.angle_gamma   90.00
#
_symmetry.space_group_name_H-M   'P 1'
#
loop_
_entity.id
_entity.type
_entity.pdbx_description
1 polymer ?
#
loop_
_entity_poly.entity_id
_entity_poly.type
_entity_poly.pdbx_seq_one_letter_code
_entity_poly.pdbx_strand_id
1 'polypeptide(L)'
;MVSSFCKTYLSGKLKINSWTPGLVANMATGVKIPREELVQGKKEFLTELAIACGIGTQTQEKIDAAVEKIFIWLLIWRSNGFLEGEFSTIDREARLKSLEVRFDSLEKLMLQLIEEVQMLSHVRGPNPP
;
A
#
# COMPACT_ATOMS: atom_id res chain seq x y z
N MET A 1 5.14 4.34 4.68
CA MET A 1 4.65 4.51 3.29
C MET A 1 3.67 5.67 3.13
N VAL A 2 2.51 5.66 3.80
CA VAL A 2 1.49 6.74 3.69
C VAL A 2 2.01 8.11 4.14
N SER A 3 2.72 8.20 5.27
CA SER A 3 3.34 9.45 5.72
C SER A 3 4.30 10.09 4.68
N SER A 4 5.11 9.26 4.01
CA SER A 4 6.02 9.71 2.93
C SER A 4 5.24 10.21 1.72
N PHE A 5 4.17 9.50 1.34
CA PHE A 5 3.24 9.95 0.30
C PHE A 5 2.62 11.30 0.64
N CYS A 6 2.01 11.45 1.82
CA CYS A 6 1.35 12.68 2.24
C CYS A 6 2.33 13.87 2.21
N LYS A 7 3.55 13.70 2.74
CA LYS A 7 4.61 14.73 2.70
C LYS A 7 5.00 15.11 1.26
N THR A 8 5.17 14.11 0.38
CA THR A 8 5.59 14.34 -1.01
C THR A 8 4.47 15.03 -1.82
N TYR A 9 3.21 14.63 -1.58
CA TYR A 9 2.03 15.26 -2.19
C TYR A 9 1.84 16.70 -1.71
N LEU A 10 1.88 16.94 -0.40
CA LEU A 10 1.71 18.28 0.18
C LEU A 10 2.86 19.24 -0.18
N SER A 11 4.06 18.73 -0.45
CA SER A 11 5.19 19.53 -0.94
C SER A 11 5.13 19.80 -2.46
N GLY A 12 4.08 19.36 -3.16
CA GLY A 12 3.89 19.59 -4.59
C GLY A 12 4.81 18.77 -5.49
N LYS A 13 5.58 17.83 -4.92
CA LYS A 13 6.51 16.96 -5.65
C LYS A 13 5.83 15.75 -6.30
N LEU A 14 4.58 15.49 -5.95
CA LEU A 14 3.76 14.43 -6.50
C LEU A 14 2.45 15.02 -7.04
N LYS A 15 2.08 14.65 -8.26
CA LYS A 15 0.81 15.00 -8.90
C LYS A 15 -0.03 13.74 -9.10
N ILE A 16 -1.34 13.91 -8.99
CA ILE A 16 -2.33 12.83 -9.17
C ILE A 16 -3.19 13.20 -10.37
N ASN A 17 -3.05 12.45 -11.46
CA ASN A 17 -3.74 12.71 -12.71
C ASN A 17 -5.14 12.10 -12.78
N SER A 18 -5.49 11.23 -11.83
CA SER A 18 -6.80 10.56 -11.79
C SER A 18 -7.99 11.51 -11.74
N TRP A 19 -7.77 12.78 -11.37
CA TRP A 19 -8.79 13.83 -11.34
C TRP A 19 -9.08 14.45 -12.71
N THR A 20 -8.32 14.09 -13.75
CA THR A 20 -8.50 14.63 -15.09
C THR A 20 -9.69 13.97 -15.77
N PRO A 21 -10.69 14.75 -16.23
CA PRO A 21 -11.87 14.20 -16.90
C PRO A 21 -11.47 13.31 -18.09
N GLY A 22 -12.05 12.11 -18.11
CA GLY A 22 -11.86 11.16 -19.20
C GLY A 22 -10.57 10.32 -19.18
N LEU A 23 -9.74 10.43 -18.13
CA LEU A 23 -8.62 9.50 -17.88
C LEU A 23 -9.04 8.26 -17.09
N VAL A 24 -10.04 8.37 -16.23
CA VAL A 24 -10.51 7.28 -15.37
C VAL A 24 -11.86 6.77 -15.87
N ALA A 25 -12.00 5.46 -15.95
CA ALA A 25 -13.25 4.77 -16.24
C ALA A 25 -13.68 3.93 -15.03
N ASN A 26 -15.00 3.80 -14.86
CA ASN A 26 -15.58 2.90 -13.89
C ASN A 26 -15.25 1.45 -14.29
N MET A 27 -14.68 0.66 -13.36
CA MET A 27 -14.24 -0.69 -13.67
C MET A 27 -15.38 -1.68 -13.94
N ALA A 28 -16.58 -1.43 -13.41
CA ALA A 28 -17.75 -2.28 -13.63
C ALA A 28 -18.44 -2.00 -14.97
N THR A 29 -18.45 -0.75 -15.42
CA THR A 29 -19.19 -0.35 -16.63
C THR A 29 -18.30 0.00 -17.82
N GLY A 30 -17.00 0.21 -17.60
CA GLY A 30 -16.07 0.72 -18.62
C GLY A 30 -16.31 2.18 -19.02
N VAL A 31 -17.32 2.83 -18.45
CA VAL A 31 -17.71 4.21 -18.79
C VAL A 31 -16.78 5.19 -18.09
N LYS A 32 -16.34 6.22 -18.82
CA LYS A 32 -15.55 7.33 -18.26
C LYS A 32 -16.30 7.97 -17.09
N ILE A 33 -15.61 8.15 -15.98
CA ILE A 33 -16.21 8.73 -14.77
C ILE A 33 -16.60 10.19 -15.07
N PRO A 34 -17.85 10.61 -14.78
CA PRO A 34 -18.30 11.99 -14.92
C PRO A 34 -17.44 12.96 -14.11
N ARG A 35 -17.39 14.23 -14.54
CA ARG A 35 -16.58 15.26 -13.87
C ARG A 35 -17.02 15.47 -12.42
N GLU A 36 -18.32 15.39 -12.16
CA GLU A 36 -18.94 15.61 -10.86
C GLU A 36 -18.47 14.55 -9.85
N GLU A 37 -18.43 13.28 -10.27
CA GLU A 37 -17.91 12.17 -9.47
C GLU A 37 -16.40 12.31 -9.21
N LEU A 38 -15.62 12.75 -10.20
CA LEU A 38 -14.20 13.03 -10.02
C LEU A 38 -13.95 14.16 -9.00
N VAL A 39 -14.76 15.22 -9.04
CA VAL A 39 -14.66 16.33 -8.07
C VAL A 39 -15.02 15.86 -6.68
N GLN A 40 -16.05 15.02 -6.55
CA GLN A 40 -16.47 14.46 -5.26
C GLN A 40 -15.39 13.55 -4.68
N GLY A 41 -14.85 12.62 -5.47
CA GLY A 41 -13.75 11.77 -5.05
C GLY A 41 -12.50 12.57 -4.66
N LYS A 42 -12.22 13.69 -5.34
CA LYS A 42 -11.11 14.58 -4.97
C LYS A 42 -11.35 15.23 -3.60
N LYS A 43 -12.57 15.68 -3.31
CA LYS A 43 -12.92 16.29 -2.01
C LYS A 43 -12.80 15.28 -0.88
N GLU A 44 -13.28 14.06 -1.09
CA GLU A 44 -13.14 12.96 -0.14
C GLU A 44 -11.66 12.68 0.11
N PHE A 45 -10.84 12.62 -0.94
CA PHE A 45 -9.40 12.45 -0.80
C PHE A 45 -8.73 13.53 0.06
N LEU A 46 -9.04 14.80 -0.21
CA LEU A 46 -8.47 15.90 0.57
C LEU A 46 -8.93 15.86 2.04
N THR A 47 -10.13 15.36 2.31
CA THR A 47 -10.67 15.21 3.66
C THR A 47 -9.92 14.12 4.42
N GLU A 48 -9.79 12.94 3.83
CA GLU A 48 -9.03 11.83 4.43
C GLU A 48 -7.55 12.19 4.59
N LEU A 49 -6.97 12.93 3.63
CA LEU A 49 -5.60 13.44 3.71
C LEU A 49 -5.42 14.34 4.94
N ALA A 50 -6.36 15.25 5.19
CA ALA A 50 -6.31 16.12 6.36
C ALA A 50 -6.38 15.32 7.66
N ILE A 51 -7.29 14.33 7.74
CA ILE A 51 -7.44 13.44 8.90
C ILE A 51 -6.16 12.63 9.14
N ALA A 52 -5.61 12.02 8.09
CA ALA A 52 -4.39 11.21 8.18
C ALA A 52 -3.14 12.04 8.54
N CYS A 53 -3.15 13.35 8.28
CA CYS A 53 -2.11 14.27 8.72
C CYS A 53 -2.32 14.79 10.16
N GLY A 54 -3.39 14.36 10.84
CA GLY A 54 -3.71 14.81 12.19
C GLY A 54 -4.22 16.26 12.25
N ILE A 55 -4.79 16.77 11.16
CA ILE A 55 -5.35 18.12 11.15
C ILE A 55 -6.71 18.10 11.87
N GLY A 56 -6.79 18.87 12.97
CA GLY A 56 -7.96 18.96 13.85
C GLY A 56 -7.95 17.92 14.97
N THR A 57 -8.95 17.97 15.85
CA THR A 57 -9.15 16.97 16.92
C THR A 57 -9.79 15.71 16.33
N GLN A 58 -8.95 14.75 15.95
CA GLN A 58 -9.36 13.43 15.47
C GLN A 58 -8.99 12.35 16.50
N THR A 59 -9.80 11.30 16.58
CA THR A 59 -9.45 10.11 17.38
C THR A 59 -8.42 9.26 16.64
N GLN A 60 -7.64 8.46 17.36
CA GLN A 60 -6.65 7.56 16.75
C GLN A 60 -7.30 6.60 15.74
N GLU A 61 -8.47 6.04 16.06
CA GLU A 61 -9.22 5.18 15.13
C GLU A 61 -9.57 5.88 13.81
N LYS A 62 -9.94 7.17 13.85
CA LYS A 62 -10.22 7.94 12.62
C LYS A 62 -8.96 8.17 11.80
N ILE A 63 -7.84 8.43 12.47
CA ILE A 63 -6.55 8.58 11.81
C ILE A 63 -6.16 7.27 11.13
N ASP A 64 -6.29 6.14 11.82
CA ASP A 64 -5.94 4.82 11.28
C ASP A 64 -6.80 4.45 10.06
N ALA A 65 -8.12 4.68 10.15
CA ALA A 65 -9.04 4.46 9.03
C ALA A 65 -8.74 5.36 7.81
N ALA A 66 -8.38 6.63 8.05
CA ALA A 66 -8.00 7.55 6.98
C ALA A 66 -6.68 7.13 6.33
N VAL A 67 -5.70 6.69 7.12
CA VAL A 67 -4.42 6.15 6.63
C VAL A 67 -4.65 4.93 5.75
N GLU A 68 -5.54 4.02 6.15
CA GLU A 68 -5.89 2.85 5.35
C GLU A 68 -6.54 3.23 4.01
N LYS A 69 -7.51 4.15 4.01
CA LYS A 69 -8.14 4.65 2.78
C LYS A 69 -7.13 5.30 1.83
N ILE A 70 -6.23 6.13 2.34
CA ILE A 70 -5.17 6.73 1.52
C ILE A 70 -4.24 5.64 0.96
N PHE A 71 -3.92 4.62 1.75
CA PHE A 71 -3.10 3.51 1.28
C PHE A 71 -3.76 2.77 0.11
N ILE A 72 -5.07 2.51 0.17
CA ILE A 72 -5.82 1.88 -0.92
C ILE A 72 -5.78 2.74 -2.19
N TRP A 73 -6.06 4.05 -2.09
CA TRP A 73 -5.97 4.94 -3.24
C TRP A 73 -4.56 5.03 -3.81
N LEU A 74 -3.53 5.07 -2.95
CA LEU A 74 -2.13 5.02 -3.37
C LEU A 74 -1.87 3.80 -4.25
N LEU A 75 -2.32 2.61 -3.83
CA LEU A 75 -2.17 1.39 -4.61
C LEU A 75 -2.88 1.49 -5.97
N ILE A 76 -4.12 1.97 -5.98
CA ILE A 76 -4.89 2.14 -7.22
C ILE A 76 -4.16 3.09 -8.17
N TRP A 77 -3.70 4.26 -7.71
CA TRP A 77 -3.03 5.22 -8.58
C TRP A 77 -1.67 4.74 -9.05
N ARG A 78 -0.92 4.00 -8.22
CA ARG A 78 0.36 3.40 -8.62
C ARG A 78 0.16 2.36 -9.72
N SER A 79 -0.78 1.43 -9.53
CA SER A 79 -1.04 0.33 -10.47
C SER A 79 -1.56 0.82 -11.82
N ASN A 80 -2.25 1.95 -11.85
CA ASN A 80 -2.81 2.53 -13.07
C ASN A 80 -1.97 3.67 -13.66
N GLY A 81 -0.77 3.95 -13.12
CA GLY A 81 0.12 4.99 -13.64
C GLY A 81 -0.42 6.43 -13.50
N PHE A 82 -1.32 6.68 -12.55
CA PHE A 82 -1.91 8.00 -12.33
C PHE A 82 -1.08 8.93 -11.44
N LEU A 83 0.07 8.47 -10.94
CA LEU A 83 0.99 9.27 -10.15
C LEU A 83 2.14 9.79 -11.01
N GLU A 84 2.28 11.11 -11.06
CA GLU A 84 3.44 11.79 -11.65
C GLU A 84 4.35 12.34 -10.55
N GLY A 85 5.64 12.07 -10.65
CA GLY A 85 6.65 12.48 -9.67
C GLY A 85 7.29 11.29 -8.96
N GLU A 86 8.44 11.53 -8.34
CA GLU A 86 9.21 10.50 -7.65
C GLU A 86 8.97 10.55 -6.14
N PHE A 87 8.74 9.37 -5.55
CA PHE A 87 8.92 9.20 -4.11
C PHE A 87 10.41 9.41 -3.81
N SER A 88 10.75 10.09 -2.71
CA SER A 88 12.15 10.32 -2.36
C SER A 88 12.94 9.02 -2.47
N THR A 89 13.99 9.02 -3.29
CA THR A 89 14.84 7.87 -3.62
C THR A 89 15.34 7.11 -2.37
N ILE A 90 15.48 7.81 -1.25
CA ILE A 90 15.81 7.28 0.08
C ILE A 90 14.83 6.17 0.55
N ASP A 91 13.56 6.17 0.11
CA ASP A 91 12.56 5.15 0.49
C ASP A 91 12.69 3.86 -0.36
N ARG A 92 13.33 3.91 -1.54
CA ARG A 92 13.46 2.74 -2.45
C ARG A 92 14.53 1.76 -1.96
N GLU A 93 15.70 2.27 -1.62
CA GLU A 93 16.83 1.46 -1.19
C GLU A 93 16.62 0.91 0.23
N ALA A 94 16.04 1.72 1.13
CA ALA A 94 15.60 1.25 2.44
C ALA A 94 14.51 0.16 2.35
N ARG A 95 13.59 0.24 1.39
CA ARG A 95 12.58 -0.80 1.15
C ARG A 95 13.15 -2.07 0.54
N LEU A 96 14.09 -1.96 -0.41
CA LEU A 96 14.80 -3.10 -0.97
C LEU A 96 15.53 -3.85 0.14
N LYS A 97 16.31 -3.12 0.94
CA LYS A 97 17.02 -3.70 2.09
C LYS A 97 16.07 -4.32 3.12
N SER A 98 14.94 -3.67 3.40
CA SER A 98 13.91 -4.24 4.28
C SER A 98 13.25 -5.49 3.70
N LEU A 99 13.09 -5.58 2.38
CA LEU A 99 12.54 -6.76 1.70
C LEU A 99 13.53 -7.92 1.71
N GLU A 100 14.82 -7.65 1.45
CA GLU A 100 15.90 -8.63 1.56
C GLU A 100 15.93 -9.26 2.95
N VAL A 101 15.91 -8.45 4.01
CA VAL A 101 15.88 -8.96 5.40
C VAL A 101 14.65 -9.83 5.69
N ARG A 102 13.49 -9.48 5.13
CA ARG A 102 12.26 -10.27 5.30
C ARG A 102 12.34 -11.58 4.53
N PHE A 103 12.94 -11.59 3.33
CA PHE A 103 13.18 -12.80 2.56
C PHE A 103 14.13 -13.75 3.27
N ASP A 104 15.27 -13.26 3.77
CA ASP A 104 16.23 -14.05 4.56
C ASP A 104 15.57 -14.68 5.80
N SER A 105 14.69 -13.94 6.47
CA SER A 105 13.97 -14.43 7.65
C SER A 105 12.98 -15.54 7.28
N LEU A 106 12.32 -15.40 6.12
CA LEU A 106 11.37 -16.39 5.60
C LEU A 106 12.10 -17.66 5.16
N GLU A 107 13.25 -17.54 4.51
CA GLU A 107 14.10 -18.66 4.12
C GLU A 107 14.56 -19.46 5.34
N LYS A 108 15.02 -18.78 6.41
CA LYS A 108 15.39 -19.44 7.67
C LYS A 108 14.23 -20.19 8.31
N LEU A 109 13.05 -19.58 8.36
CA LEU A 109 11.84 -20.22 8.89
C LEU A 109 11.44 -21.44 8.06
N MET A 110 11.56 -21.36 6.73
CA MET A 110 11.30 -22.51 5.85
C MET A 110 12.29 -23.64 6.08
N LEU A 111 13.58 -23.34 6.24
CA LEU A 111 14.59 -24.36 6.54
C LEU A 111 14.33 -25.04 7.89
N GLN A 112 13.99 -24.27 8.93
CA GLN A 112 13.61 -24.80 10.25
C GLN A 112 12.37 -25.70 10.16
N LEU A 113 11.35 -25.29 9.39
CA LEU A 113 10.15 -26.09 9.19
C LEU A 113 10.47 -27.40 8.45
N ILE A 114 11.36 -27.37 7.46
CA ILE A 114 11.82 -28.57 6.74
C ILE A 114 12.54 -29.52 7.71
N GLU A 115 13.43 -29.01 8.56
CA GLU A 115 14.12 -29.80 9.58
C GLU A 115 13.15 -30.43 10.58
N GLU A 116 12.16 -29.67 11.08
CA GLU A 116 11.13 -30.18 11.98
C GLU A 116 10.28 -31.27 11.32
N VAL A 117 9.88 -31.09 10.06
CA VAL A 117 9.13 -32.10 9.29
C VAL A 117 9.99 -33.35 9.04
N GLN A 118 11.28 -33.19 8.78
CA GLN A 118 12.22 -34.32 8.63
C GLN A 118 12.42 -35.09 9.93
N MET A 119 12.51 -34.40 11.08
CA MET A 119 12.57 -35.05 12.38
C MET A 119 11.27 -35.80 12.70
N LEU A 120 10.11 -35.19 12.45
CA LEU A 120 8.81 -35.82 12.68
C LEU A 120 8.55 -37.02 11.77
N SER A 121 9.09 -37.02 10.54
CA SER A 121 9.02 -38.17 9.63
C SER A 121 10.00 -39.29 9.99
N HIS A 122 11.18 -38.97 10.53
CA HIS A 122 12.11 -39.98 11.08
C HIS A 122 11.56 -40.70 12.32
N VAL A 123 10.78 -40.02 13.17
CA VAL A 123 10.15 -40.63 14.35
C VAL A 123 9.01 -41.62 13.97
N ARG A 124 8.54 -41.59 12.71
CA ARG A 124 7.51 -42.49 12.16
C ARG A 124 8.06 -43.57 11.20
N GLY A 125 9.33 -43.95 11.33
CA GLY A 125 9.87 -45.14 10.66
C GLY A 125 9.13 -46.43 11.07
N PRO A 126 9.01 -47.43 10.19
CA PRO A 126 8.10 -48.56 10.39
C PRO A 126 8.52 -49.42 11.57
N ASN A 127 7.56 -49.71 12.45
CA ASN A 127 7.72 -50.70 13.51
C ASN A 127 8.01 -52.06 12.84
N PRO A 128 9.14 -52.73 13.10
CA PRO A 128 9.47 -53.97 12.43
C PRO A 128 8.58 -55.11 12.99
N PRO A 129 7.94 -55.94 12.15
CA PRO A 129 7.59 -57.30 12.52
C PRO A 129 8.82 -58.22 12.48
#